data_AF-A0A484UII4-F1
#
_entry.id   AF-A0A484UII4-F1
#
_cell.length_a   1.000
_cell.length_b   1.000
_cell.length_c   1.000
_cell.angle_alpha   90.00
_cell.angle_beta   90.00
_cell.angle_gamma   90.00
#
_symmetry.space_group_name_H-M   'P 1'
#
loop_
_entity.id
_entity.type
_entity.pdbx_description
1 polymer ?
#
loop_
_entity_poly.entity_id
_entity_poly.type
_entity_poly.pdbx_seq_one_letter_code
_entity_poly.pdbx_strand_id
1 'polypeptide(L)'
;MIVLDESKIFNSEDPHNPINKIVNEMRKFGLAILLAGQSPAHFSEDFIKGAGTLLLLNLATADWDDAARKLKIEKDKLRYLRPQQSGAIRMLEKGQGSNFRQIRFE
;
A
#
# COMPACT_ATOMS: atom_id res chain seq x y z
N MET A 1 -6.95 -11.26 12.01
CA MET A 1 -6.66 -10.12 11.12
C MET A 1 -6.54 -8.87 11.98
N ILE A 2 -5.50 -8.07 11.77
CA ILE A 2 -5.29 -6.78 12.42
C ILE A 2 -5.62 -5.70 11.39
N VAL A 3 -6.43 -4.70 11.77
CA VAL A 3 -6.79 -3.58 10.89
C VAL A 3 -6.40 -2.29 11.58
N LEU A 4 -5.55 -1.50 10.92
CA LEU A 4 -5.11 -0.20 11.42
C LEU A 4 -5.50 0.88 10.42
N ASP A 5 -6.47 1.71 10.83
CA ASP A 5 -6.82 2.93 10.12
C ASP A 5 -5.89 4.07 10.56
N GLU A 6 -5.66 5.04 9.68
CA GLU A 6 -4.69 6.14 9.88
C GLU A 6 -3.31 5.65 10.38
N SER A 7 -2.81 4.58 9.73
CA SER A 7 -1.61 3.85 10.14
C SER A 7 -0.32 4.68 10.13
N LYS A 8 -0.35 5.92 9.64
CA LYS A 8 0.78 6.88 9.62
C LYS A 8 1.47 6.99 10.99
N ILE A 9 0.69 7.04 12.07
CA ILE A 9 1.21 7.20 13.44
C ILE A 9 2.10 6.01 13.82
N PHE A 10 1.85 4.86 13.21
CA PHE A 10 2.48 3.60 13.55
C PHE A 10 3.41 3.07 12.45
N ASN A 11 3.68 3.84 11.40
CA ASN A 11 4.50 3.37 10.27
C ASN A 11 5.70 4.31 10.07
N SER A 12 6.51 4.41 11.13
CA SER A 12 7.77 5.14 11.14
C SER A 12 8.92 4.25 10.70
N GLU A 13 9.97 4.85 10.15
CA GLU A 13 11.25 4.17 9.89
C GLU A 13 12.01 3.76 11.18
N ASP A 14 11.48 4.04 12.37
CA ASP A 14 12.01 3.55 13.65
C ASP A 14 12.01 2.00 13.69
N PRO A 15 13.18 1.36 13.81
CA PRO A 15 13.29 -0.10 13.93
C PRO A 15 12.57 -0.68 15.16
N HIS A 16 12.32 0.13 16.19
CA HIS A 16 11.63 -0.27 17.41
C HIS A 16 10.12 -0.13 17.34
N ASN A 17 9.59 0.38 16.22
CA ASN A 17 8.16 0.52 16.02
C ASN A 17 7.47 -0.86 16.16
N PRO A 18 6.47 -0.98 17.06
CA PRO A 18 5.80 -2.25 17.30
C PRO A 18 5.12 -2.82 16.06
N ILE A 19 4.66 -1.98 15.12
CA ILE A 19 4.03 -2.45 13.88
C ILE A 19 5.06 -3.09 12.94
N ASN A 20 6.27 -2.53 12.83
CA ASN A 20 7.33 -3.15 12.04
C ASN A 20 7.65 -4.55 12.57
N LYS A 21 7.73 -4.73 13.90
CA LYS A 21 7.90 -6.05 14.53
C LYS A 21 6.75 -7.00 14.21
N ILE A 22 5.50 -6.53 14.32
CA ILE A 22 4.32 -7.34 13.98
C ILE A 22 4.38 -7.75 12.51
N VAL A 23 4.59 -6.82 11.57
CA VAL A 23 4.64 -7.10 10.12
C VAL A 23 5.70 -8.15 9.79
N ASN A 24 6.86 -8.09 10.43
CA ASN A 24 7.96 -9.05 10.21
C ASN A 24 7.66 -10.45 10.77
N GLU A 25 6.91 -10.54 11.87
CA GLU A 25 6.72 -11.78 12.62
C GLU A 25 5.34 -12.43 12.40
N MET A 26 4.32 -11.67 12.00
CA MET A 26 2.91 -12.06 11.96
C MET A 26 2.64 -13.34 11.14
N ARG A 27 3.44 -13.57 10.08
CA ARG A 27 3.28 -14.74 9.20
C ARG A 27 3.55 -16.06 9.94
N LYS A 28 4.41 -16.06 10.97
CA LYS A 28 4.70 -17.22 11.81
C LYS A 28 3.48 -17.68 12.61
N PHE A 29 2.53 -16.77 12.82
CA PHE A 29 1.33 -16.97 13.63
C PHE A 29 0.05 -17.06 12.79
N GLY A 30 0.15 -17.14 11.46
CA GLY A 30 -1.01 -17.18 10.57
C GLY A 30 -1.84 -15.89 10.58
N LEU A 31 -1.22 -14.76 10.94
CA LEU A 31 -1.89 -13.46 11.03
C LEU A 31 -1.74 -12.66 9.73
N ALA A 32 -2.77 -11.87 9.42
CA ALA A 32 -2.78 -10.88 8.36
C ALA A 32 -3.00 -9.49 8.95
N ILE A 33 -2.41 -8.47 8.32
CA ILE A 33 -2.57 -7.06 8.67
C ILE A 33 -3.04 -6.25 7.46
N LEU A 34 -3.98 -5.33 7.71
CA LEU A 34 -4.43 -4.31 6.77
C LEU A 34 -4.07 -2.95 7.36
N LEU A 35 -3.24 -2.19 6.63
CA LEU A 35 -2.87 -0.82 6.97
C LEU A 35 -3.55 0.13 5.98
N ALA A 36 -4.35 1.07 6.48
CA ALA A 36 -4.94 2.13 5.69
C ALA A 36 -4.26 3.47 6.01
N GLY A 37 -4.15 4.34 5.01
CA GLY A 37 -3.49 5.64 5.15
C GLY A 37 -3.71 6.52 3.93
N GLN A 38 -3.59 7.83 4.14
CA GLN A 38 -3.98 8.85 3.16
C GLN A 38 -2.99 9.01 2.00
N SER A 39 -1.69 8.84 2.28
CA SER A 39 -0.62 9.02 1.29
C SER A 39 0.34 7.83 1.30
N PRO A 40 0.79 7.35 0.13
CA PRO A 40 1.85 6.34 0.03
C PRO A 40 3.14 6.74 0.78
N ALA A 41 3.37 8.06 0.96
CA ALA A 41 4.50 8.59 1.70
C ALA A 41 4.54 8.07 3.15
N HIS A 42 3.39 7.75 3.76
CA HIS A 42 3.28 7.30 5.15
C HIS A 42 3.68 5.85 5.39
N PHE A 43 3.94 5.06 4.36
CA PHE A 43 4.30 3.65 4.51
C PHE A 43 5.81 3.47 4.35
N SER A 44 6.45 2.66 5.21
CA SER A 44 7.88 2.34 5.03
C SER A 44 8.14 1.59 3.72
N GLU A 45 9.35 1.71 3.18
CA GLU A 45 9.70 0.96 1.96
C GLU A 45 9.62 -0.56 2.18
N ASP A 46 10.00 -1.03 3.36
CA ASP A 46 9.98 -2.46 3.71
C ASP A 46 8.55 -2.99 3.74
N PHE A 47 7.60 -2.21 4.27
CA PHE A 47 6.19 -2.56 4.19
C PHE A 47 5.72 -2.67 2.73
N ILE A 48 6.02 -1.66 1.90
CA ILE A 48 5.63 -1.67 0.48
C ILE A 48 6.23 -2.86 -0.26
N LYS A 49 7.49 -3.23 0.01
CA LYS A 49 8.15 -4.39 -0.60
C LYS A 49 7.58 -5.72 -0.11
N GLY A 50 7.28 -5.83 1.19
CA GLY A 50 6.77 -7.05 1.82
C GLY A 50 5.27 -7.28 1.70
N ALA A 51 4.50 -6.24 1.36
CA ALA A 51 3.04 -6.31 1.24
C ALA A 51 2.61 -7.23 0.08
N GLY A 52 1.86 -8.28 0.43
CA GLY A 52 1.29 -9.21 -0.55
C GLY A 52 0.30 -8.55 -1.50
N THR A 53 -0.43 -7.54 -1.02
CA THR A 53 -1.38 -6.75 -1.81
C THR A 53 -1.23 -5.28 -1.45
N LEU A 54 -1.21 -4.40 -2.46
CA LEU A 54 -1.41 -2.97 -2.31
C LEU A 54 -2.67 -2.57 -3.07
N LEU A 55 -3.57 -1.87 -2.39
CA LEU A 55 -4.73 -1.23 -3.00
C LEU A 55 -4.53 0.29 -2.95
N LEU A 56 -4.48 0.90 -4.13
CA LEU A 56 -4.37 2.34 -4.29
C LEU A 56 -5.71 2.89 -4.76
N LEU A 57 -6.28 3.79 -3.96
CA LEU A 57 -7.50 4.52 -4.31
C LEU A 57 -7.13 5.89 -4.92
N ASN A 58 -8.16 6.67 -5.26
CA ASN A 58 -7.95 8.03 -5.73
C ASN A 58 -7.12 8.85 -4.71
N LEU A 59 -6.05 9.48 -5.20
CA LEU A 59 -5.18 10.38 -4.43
C LEU A 59 -5.40 11.84 -4.85
N ALA A 60 -5.10 12.77 -3.93
CA ALA A 60 -4.96 14.17 -4.29
C ALA A 60 -3.84 14.35 -5.33
N THR A 61 -4.02 15.27 -6.27
CA THR A 61 -3.05 15.53 -7.35
C THR A 61 -1.66 15.91 -6.84
N ALA A 62 -1.59 16.56 -5.66
CA ALA A 62 -0.35 16.92 -4.99
C ALA A 62 0.50 15.69 -4.59
N ASP A 63 -0.12 14.53 -4.34
CA ASP A 63 0.58 13.30 -3.94
C ASP A 63 1.02 12.44 -5.14
N TRP A 64 0.67 12.81 -6.38
CA TRP A 64 0.87 11.93 -7.53
C TRP A 64 2.33 11.64 -7.83
N ASP A 65 3.22 12.63 -7.70
CA ASP A 65 4.64 12.45 -7.99
C ASP A 65 5.32 11.52 -6.98
N ASP A 66 5.02 11.70 -5.70
CA ASP A 66 5.53 10.84 -4.65
C ASP A 66 4.96 9.42 -4.74
N ALA A 67 3.67 9.29 -5.03
CA ALA A 67 3.03 8.00 -5.26
C ALA A 67 3.66 7.27 -6.46
N ALA A 68 3.83 7.95 -7.60
CA ALA A 68 4.44 7.38 -8.80
C ALA A 68 5.86 6.86 -8.53
N ARG A 69 6.68 7.68 -7.85
CA ARG A 69 8.06 7.33 -7.51
C ARG A 69 8.14 6.17 -6.52
N LYS A 70 7.34 6.21 -5.44
CA LYS A 70 7.40 5.25 -4.32
C LYS A 70 6.77 3.90 -4.67
N LEU A 71 5.67 3.91 -5.41
CA LEU A 71 4.94 2.71 -5.84
C LEU A 71 5.42 2.16 -7.20
N LYS A 72 6.30 2.89 -7.89
CA LYS A 72 6.78 2.55 -9.25
C LYS A 72 5.61 2.38 -10.23
N ILE A 73 4.62 3.25 -10.13
CA ILE A 73 3.46 3.30 -11.03
C ILE A 73 3.60 4.50 -11.97
N GLU A 74 3.20 4.33 -13.23
CA GLU A 74 3.10 5.43 -14.18
C GLU A 74 2.11 6.48 -13.67
N LYS A 75 2.53 7.75 -13.61
CA LYS A 75 1.73 8.86 -13.09
C LYS A 75 0.37 8.99 -13.78
N ASP A 76 0.33 8.77 -15.10
CA ASP A 76 -0.91 8.85 -15.88
C ASP A 76 -1.97 7.83 -15.44
N LYS A 77 -1.57 6.69 -14.87
CA LYS A 77 -2.51 5.70 -14.33
C LYS A 77 -3.27 6.22 -13.11
N LEU A 78 -2.70 7.15 -12.35
CA LEU A 78 -3.35 7.76 -11.18
C LEU A 78 -4.54 8.63 -11.58
N ARG A 79 -4.52 9.23 -12.79
CA ARG A 79 -5.60 10.09 -13.30
C ARG A 79 -6.92 9.35 -13.51
N TYR A 80 -6.86 8.03 -13.72
CA TYR A 80 -8.02 7.18 -13.96
C TYR A 80 -8.64 6.64 -12.67
N LEU A 81 -8.03 6.91 -11.51
CA LEU A 81 -8.59 6.53 -10.22
C LEU A 81 -9.70 7.51 -9.86
N ARG A 82 -10.93 7.01 -9.78
CA ARG A 82 -12.13 7.78 -9.45
C ARG A 82 -12.64 7.36 -8.06
N PRO A 83 -12.91 8.32 -7.16
CA PRO A 83 -13.48 8.03 -5.84
C PRO A 83 -14.70 7.12 -5.97
N GLN A 84 -14.75 6.07 -5.16
CA GLN A 84 -15.86 5.10 -5.10
C GLN A 84 -16.19 4.35 -6.41
N GLN A 85 -15.42 4.53 -7.48
CA GLN A 85 -15.67 3.92 -8.78
C GLN A 85 -14.52 3.01 -9.23
N SER A 86 -13.28 3.34 -8.87
CA SER A 86 -12.13 2.55 -9.28
C SER A 86 -10.93 2.66 -8.34
N GLY A 87 -10.06 1.67 -8.42
CA GLY A 87 -8.76 1.63 -7.74
C GLY A 87 -7.68 1.03 -8.64
N ALA A 88 -6.46 0.98 -8.14
CA ALA A 88 -5.39 0.17 -8.70
C ALA A 88 -4.93 -0.85 -7.65
N ILE A 89 -4.80 -2.11 -8.07
CA ILE A 89 -4.36 -3.20 -7.20
C ILE A 89 -3.03 -3.76 -7.70
N ARG A 90 -2.10 -4.01 -6.78
CA ARG A 90 -0.88 -4.77 -7.04
C ARG A 90 -0.89 -5.98 -6.12
N MET A 91 -0.80 -7.18 -6.67
CA MET A 91 -0.67 -8.42 -5.91
C MET A 91 0.69 -9.07 -6.22
N LEU A 92 1.36 -9.58 -5.19
CA LEU A 92 2.57 -10.40 -5.36
C LEU A 92 2.15 -11.79 -5.81
N GLU A 93 2.34 -12.08 -7.09
CA GLU A 93 2.09 -13.38 -7.71
C GLU A 93 3.43 -14.14 -7.88
N LYS A 94 3.42 -15.46 -7.65
CA LYS A 94 4.62 -16.28 -7.80
C LYS A 94 5.01 -16.35 -9.29
N GLY A 95 6.20 -15.85 -9.63
CA GLY A 95 6.75 -15.91 -10.99
C GLY A 95 6.24 -14.84 -11.96
N GLN A 96 5.52 -13.81 -11.48
CA GLN A 96 5.07 -12.67 -12.28
C GLN A 96 5.61 -11.34 -11.76
N GLY A 97 5.69 -10.33 -12.63
CA GLY A 97 6.04 -8.97 -12.25
C GLY A 97 4.95 -8.31 -11.41
N SER A 98 5.32 -7.61 -10.34
CA SER A 98 4.39 -6.92 -9.44
C SER A 98 3.89 -5.60 -10.05
N ASN A 99 2.99 -5.67 -11.02
CA ASN A 99 2.43 -4.48 -11.67
C ASN A 99 1.05 -4.12 -11.11
N PHE A 100 0.75 -2.82 -11.06
CA PHE A 100 -0.59 -2.35 -10.74
C PHE A 100 -1.56 -2.62 -11.91
N ARG A 101 -2.71 -3.22 -11.59
CA ARG A 101 -3.85 -3.41 -12.48
C ARG A 101 -5.00 -2.51 -12.03
N GLN A 102 -5.68 -1.84 -12.95
CA GLN A 102 -6.86 -1.03 -12.60
C GLN A 102 -8.05 -1.93 -12.34
N ILE A 103 -8.83 -1.63 -11.30
CA ILE A 103 -10.06 -2.31 -10.94
C ILE A 103 -11.21 -1.32 -10.86
N ARG A 104 -12.42 -1.76 -11.18
CA ARG A 104 -13.66 -1.00 -11.01
C ARG A 104 -14.45 -1.59 -9.84
N PHE A 105 -15.11 -0.73 -9.08
CA PHE A 105 -16.02 -1.14 -8.02
C PHE A 105 -17.42 -1.11 -8.64
N GLU A 106 -17.96 -2.29 -8.92
CA GLU A 106 -19.33 -2.47 -9.41
C GLU A 106 -20.33 -2.44 -8.25
#